data_AF-A0A2A3JRI5-F1
#
_entry.id   AF-A0A2A3JRI5-F1
#
_cell.length_a   1.000
_cell.length_b   1.000
_cell.length_c   1.000
_cell.angle_alpha   90.00
_cell.angle_beta   90.00
_cell.angle_gamma   90.00
#
_symmetry.space_group_name_H-M   'P 1'
#
loop_
_entity.id
_entity.type
_entity.pdbx_description
1 polymer ?
#
loop_
_entity_poly.entity_id
_entity_poly.type
_entity_poly.pdbx_seq_one_letter_code
_entity_poly.pdbx_strand_id
1 'polypeptide(L)'
;MSKPAAKPAVPAAATEPLAERHLRMSWDLEPYATTAIVETMLDIGAELQSFTAERVREDVATQHRMLHCKTPGELIHIQSAFFQKASEDYRAHWGRLAELGGKLSIFPS
;
A
#
# COMPACT_ATOMS: atom_id res chain seq x y z
N MET A 1 2.52 -81.73 -38.43
CA MET A 1 2.47 -80.46 -39.18
C MET A 1 3.31 -79.42 -38.44
N SER A 2 4.00 -78.56 -39.19
CA SER A 2 5.14 -77.70 -38.87
C SER A 2 5.09 -76.84 -37.59
N LYS A 3 6.28 -76.66 -37.00
CA LYS A 3 6.68 -75.49 -36.16
C LYS A 3 7.01 -74.29 -37.09
N PRO A 4 6.91 -73.02 -36.65
CA PRO A 4 8.08 -72.41 -35.99
C PRO A 4 7.75 -71.37 -34.90
N ALA A 5 8.79 -70.96 -34.17
CA ALA A 5 8.80 -69.81 -33.26
C ALA A 5 9.25 -68.53 -33.99
N ALA A 6 8.66 -67.38 -33.65
CA ALA A 6 9.12 -65.97 -33.82
C ALA A 6 7.89 -65.06 -33.54
N LYS A 7 7.91 -63.87 -32.94
CA LYS A 7 8.89 -62.81 -32.65
C LYS A 7 8.20 -61.86 -31.62
N PRO A 8 8.90 -61.11 -30.74
CA PRO A 8 8.24 -60.14 -29.87
C PRO A 8 7.72 -58.96 -30.70
N ALA A 9 6.43 -58.64 -30.60
CA ALA A 9 5.85 -57.45 -31.18
C ALA A 9 5.70 -56.38 -30.09
N VAL A 10 6.60 -55.39 -30.14
CA VAL A 10 6.40 -54.10 -29.50
C VAL A 10 5.33 -53.35 -30.31
N PRO A 11 4.19 -52.92 -29.73
CA PRO A 11 3.40 -51.84 -30.30
C PRO A 11 3.80 -50.56 -29.56
N ALA A 12 4.61 -49.76 -30.23
CA ALA A 12 4.15 -48.53 -30.87
C ALA A 12 4.15 -47.38 -29.85
N ALA A 13 5.34 -46.80 -29.68
CA ALA A 13 5.43 -45.41 -29.32
C ALA A 13 4.55 -44.57 -30.27
N ALA A 14 3.85 -43.62 -29.66
CA ALA A 14 3.16 -42.47 -30.25
C ALA A 14 1.87 -42.75 -31.03
N THR A 15 0.73 -42.39 -30.45
CA THR A 15 -0.14 -41.30 -30.96
C THR A 15 -1.35 -41.13 -30.03
N GLU A 16 -1.17 -40.48 -28.88
CA GLU A 16 -2.28 -39.71 -28.33
C GLU A 16 -2.50 -38.51 -29.25
N PRO A 17 -3.76 -38.16 -29.60
CA PRO A 17 -4.02 -37.06 -30.51
C PRO A 17 -3.48 -35.77 -29.89
N LEU A 18 -2.62 -35.09 -30.65
CA LEU A 18 -2.03 -33.78 -30.36
C LEU A 18 -3.08 -32.64 -30.30
N ALA A 19 -4.36 -32.96 -30.09
CA ALA A 19 -5.47 -32.03 -30.27
C ALA A 19 -5.72 -31.15 -29.04
N GLU A 20 -5.34 -31.58 -27.83
CA GLU A 20 -5.71 -30.84 -26.61
C GLU A 20 -4.57 -30.78 -25.60
N ARG A 21 -3.38 -30.37 -26.05
CA ARG A 21 -2.35 -29.89 -25.12
C ARG A 21 -2.70 -28.45 -24.75
N HIS A 22 -3.64 -28.27 -23.83
CA HIS A 22 -3.99 -26.95 -23.31
C HIS A 22 -2.75 -26.35 -22.61
N LEU A 23 -2.12 -25.38 -23.26
CA LEU A 23 -1.06 -24.60 -22.66
C LEU A 23 -1.70 -23.69 -21.59
N ARG A 24 -1.70 -24.16 -20.35
CA ARG A 24 -2.06 -23.33 -19.21
C ARG A 24 -0.92 -22.33 -18.99
N MET A 25 -1.08 -21.12 -19.53
CA MET A 25 -0.20 -20.01 -19.17
C MET A 25 -0.63 -19.46 -17.81
N SER A 26 0.27 -19.48 -16.83
CA SER A 26 0.12 -18.78 -15.56
C SER A 26 0.95 -17.52 -15.57
N TRP A 27 0.34 -16.39 -15.22
CA TRP A 27 1.03 -15.13 -14.97
C TRP A 27 1.34 -15.04 -13.48
N ASP A 28 2.59 -14.77 -13.11
CA ASP A 28 2.98 -14.52 -11.73
C ASP A 28 2.97 -13.01 -11.47
N LEU A 29 2.06 -12.57 -10.58
CA LEU A 29 1.82 -11.16 -10.26
C LEU A 29 2.27 -10.79 -8.83
N GLU A 30 2.79 -11.74 -8.06
CA GLU A 30 3.29 -11.56 -6.69
C GLU A 30 4.29 -10.38 -6.53
N PRO A 31 5.27 -10.18 -7.44
CA PRO A 31 6.25 -9.11 -7.30
C PRO A 31 5.63 -7.70 -7.35
N TYR A 32 4.58 -7.53 -8.16
CA TYR A 32 3.90 -6.24 -8.30
C TYR A 32 3.04 -5.93 -7.07
N ALA A 33 2.36 -6.93 -6.50
CA ALA A 33 1.62 -6.78 -5.26
C ALA A 33 2.54 -6.42 -4.08
N THR A 34 3.70 -7.07 -4.00
CA THR A 34 4.72 -6.78 -2.97
C THR A 34 5.26 -5.36 -3.09
N THR A 35 5.55 -4.92 -4.33
CA THR A 35 6.04 -3.56 -4.60
C THR A 35 5.00 -2.52 -4.20
N ALA A 36 3.73 -2.70 -4.55
CA ALA A 36 2.65 -1.77 -4.21
C ALA A 36 2.43 -1.63 -2.68
N ILE A 37 2.57 -2.73 -1.93
CA ILE A 37 2.51 -2.70 -0.46
C ILE A 37 3.67 -1.86 0.11
N VAL A 38 4.90 -2.10 -0.37
CA VAL A 38 6.09 -1.37 0.08
C VAL A 38 5.95 0.12 -0.24
N GLU A 39 5.53 0.48 -1.46
CA GLU A 39 5.27 1.87 -1.85
C GLU A 39 4.23 2.52 -0.93
N THR A 40 3.12 1.84 -0.63
CA THR A 40 2.10 2.37 0.27
C THR A 40 2.63 2.56 1.70
N MET A 41 3.47 1.66 2.21
CA MET A 41 4.12 1.83 3.51
C MET A 41 5.07 3.04 3.53
N LEU A 42 5.81 3.27 2.44
CA LEU A 42 6.65 4.46 2.29
C LEU A 42 5.81 5.74 2.27
N ASP A 43 4.67 5.73 1.57
CA ASP A 43 3.75 6.87 1.55
C ASP A 43 3.16 7.19 2.93
N ILE A 44 2.85 6.17 3.73
CA ILE A 44 2.42 6.35 5.13
C ILE A 44 3.54 6.96 5.96
N GLY A 45 4.76 6.45 5.83
CA GLY A 45 5.93 6.99 6.51
C GLY A 45 6.17 8.46 6.16
N ALA A 46 6.12 8.80 4.87
CA ALA A 46 6.28 10.16 4.39
C ALA A 46 5.18 11.10 4.92
N GLU A 47 3.94 10.63 5.02
CA GLU A 47 2.84 11.39 5.58
C GLU A 47 3.04 11.68 7.08
N LEU A 48 3.43 10.68 7.87
CA LEU A 48 3.72 10.86 9.30
C LEU A 48 4.85 11.87 9.53
N GLN A 49 5.93 11.77 8.75
CA GLN A 49 7.05 12.71 8.83
C GLN A 49 6.63 14.13 8.45
N SER A 50 5.88 14.28 7.36
CA SER A 50 5.40 15.57 6.87
C SER A 50 4.46 16.23 7.89
N PHE A 51 3.51 15.47 8.42
CA PHE A 51 2.59 15.93 9.46
C PHE A 51 3.33 16.40 10.71
N THR A 52 4.28 15.61 11.20
CA THR A 52 5.08 15.96 12.38
C THR A 52 5.87 17.24 12.15
N ALA A 53 6.53 17.37 10.98
CA ALA A 53 7.31 18.56 10.65
C ALA A 53 6.43 19.82 10.58
N GLU A 54 5.24 19.73 9.99
CA GLU A 54 4.30 20.85 9.93
C GLU A 54 3.77 21.22 11.32
N ARG A 55 3.47 20.24 12.17
CA ARG A 55 2.97 20.49 13.52
C ARG A 55 3.99 21.21 14.40
N VAL A 56 5.26 20.78 14.32
CA VAL A 56 6.38 21.45 15.01
C VAL A 56 6.56 22.88 14.50
N ARG A 57 6.47 23.09 13.18
CA ARG A 57 6.55 24.45 12.60
C ARG A 57 5.43 25.34 13.13
N GLU A 58 4.20 24.83 13.21
CA GLU A 58 3.08 25.59 13.76
C GLU A 58 3.22 25.87 15.26
N ASP A 59 3.75 24.92 16.04
CA ASP A 59 4.03 25.11 17.46
C ASP A 59 5.02 26.25 17.69
N VAL A 60 6.12 26.25 16.94
CA VAL A 60 7.14 27.32 17.00
C VAL A 60 6.55 28.65 16.57
N ALA A 61 5.77 28.68 15.48
CA ALA A 61 5.10 29.89 15.02
C ALA A 61 4.11 30.43 16.07
N THR A 62 3.38 29.55 16.74
CA THR A 62 2.43 29.91 17.80
C THR A 62 3.15 30.50 19.00
N GLN A 63 4.21 29.84 19.48
CA GLN A 63 5.03 30.36 20.58
C GLN A 63 5.64 31.72 20.25
N HIS A 64 6.14 31.88 19.02
CA HIS A 64 6.65 33.17 18.56
C HIS A 64 5.56 34.25 18.64
N ARG A 65 4.34 33.98 18.16
CA ARG A 65 3.22 34.92 18.27
C ARG A 65 2.88 35.24 19.73
N MET A 66 2.84 34.24 20.61
CA MET A 66 2.54 34.42 22.04
C MET A 66 3.57 35.31 22.75
N LEU A 67 4.85 35.19 22.41
CA LEU A 67 5.92 36.01 22.98
C LEU A 67 5.81 37.51 22.62
N HIS A 68 5.14 37.83 21.50
CA HIS A 68 4.91 39.20 21.06
C HIS A 68 3.57 39.79 21.52
N CYS A 69 2.73 39.00 22.20
CA CYS A 69 1.44 39.48 22.73
C CYS A 69 1.63 40.53 23.82
N LYS A 70 0.77 41.55 23.78
CA LYS A 70 0.75 42.64 24.77
C LYS A 70 -0.49 42.59 25.66
N THR A 71 -1.51 41.80 25.28
CA THR A 71 -2.76 41.71 26.03
C THR A 71 -3.23 40.26 26.21
N PRO A 72 -4.00 39.97 27.28
CA PRO A 72 -4.64 38.66 27.45
C PRO A 72 -5.63 38.31 26.33
N GLY A 73 -6.29 39.30 25.72
CA GLY A 73 -7.23 39.08 24.61
C GLY A 73 -6.53 38.53 23.36
N GLU A 74 -5.38 39.09 23.00
CA GLU A 74 -4.54 38.60 21.89
C GLU A 74 -4.11 37.14 22.11
N LEU A 75 -3.74 36.81 23.35
CA LEU A 75 -3.35 35.45 23.72
C LEU A 75 -4.49 34.45 23.50
N ILE A 76 -5.72 34.80 23.92
CA ILE A 76 -6.91 33.96 23.72
C ILE A 76 -7.16 33.73 22.22
N HIS A 77 -7.03 34.77 21.40
CA HIS A 77 -7.20 34.64 19.95
C HIS A 77 -6.16 33.71 19.33
N ILE A 78 -4.88 33.85 19.68
CA ILE A 78 -3.81 32.97 19.19
C ILE A 78 -4.05 31.52 19.59
N GLN A 79 -4.44 31.28 20.85
CA GLN A 79 -4.76 29.94 21.33
C GLN A 79 -5.95 29.34 20.57
N SER A 80 -7.02 30.12 20.34
CA SER A 80 -8.18 29.63 19.59
C SER A 80 -7.82 29.27 18.14
N ALA A 81 -7.02 30.10 17.48
CA ALA A 81 -6.57 29.85 16.10
C ALA A 81 -5.68 28.60 16.03
N PHE A 82 -4.82 28.41 17.01
CA PHE A 82 -4.00 27.21 17.14
C PHE A 82 -4.84 25.93 17.28
N PHE A 83 -5.85 25.94 18.15
CA PHE A 83 -6.73 24.77 18.33
C PHE A 83 -7.56 24.47 17.08
N GLN A 84 -8.07 25.51 16.40
CA GLN A 84 -8.79 25.36 15.14
C GLN A 84 -7.90 24.71 14.08
N LYS A 85 -6.70 25.28 13.86
CA LYS A 85 -5.75 24.74 12.89
C LYS A 85 -5.33 23.31 13.22
N ALA A 86 -4.98 23.03 14.47
CA ALA A 86 -4.61 21.67 14.89
C ALA A 86 -5.74 20.67 14.60
N SER A 87 -6.99 21.03 14.86
CA SER A 87 -8.15 20.16 14.59
C SER A 87 -8.33 19.88 13.10
N GLU A 88 -8.12 20.88 12.25
CA GLU A 88 -8.16 20.74 10.80
C GLU A 88 -7.03 19.86 10.27
N ASP A 89 -5.80 20.12 10.72
CA ASP A 89 -4.60 19.40 10.32
C ASP A 89 -4.70 17.92 10.71
N TYR A 90 -5.10 17.61 11.95
CA TYR A 90 -5.30 16.21 12.39
C TYR A 90 -6.39 15.51 11.58
N ARG A 91 -7.50 16.20 11.29
CA ARG A 91 -8.58 15.62 10.47
C ARG A 91 -8.11 15.32 9.06
N ALA A 92 -7.33 16.21 8.45
CA ALA A 92 -6.76 16.00 7.12
C ALA A 92 -5.77 14.82 7.12
N HIS A 93 -4.87 14.78 8.10
CA HIS A 93 -3.91 13.70 8.28
C HIS A 93 -4.59 12.33 8.43
N TRP A 94 -5.63 12.24 9.28
CA TRP A 94 -6.41 11.02 9.44
C TRP A 94 -7.12 10.60 8.15
N GLY A 95 -7.67 11.56 7.38
CA GLY A 95 -8.25 11.28 6.07
C GLY A 95 -7.25 10.67 5.10
N ARG A 96 -6.02 11.21 5.08
CA ARG A 96 -4.95 10.72 4.21
C ARG A 96 -4.44 9.35 4.64
N LEU A 97 -4.29 9.11 5.95
CA LEU A 97 -3.95 7.79 6.49
C LEU A 97 -5.04 6.75 6.20
N ALA A 98 -6.32 7.11 6.26
CA ALA A 98 -7.42 6.21 5.91
C ALA A 98 -7.38 5.83 4.42
N GLU A 99 -7.09 6.79 3.53
CA GLU A 99 -6.91 6.53 2.10
C GLU A 99 -5.74 5.57 1.84
N LEU A 100 -4.58 5.82 2.46
CA LEU A 100 -3.41 4.95 2.34
C LEU A 100 -3.63 3.57 2.97
N GLY A 101 -4.31 3.51 4.11
CA GLY A 101 -4.70 2.25 4.77
C GLY A 101 -5.65 1.41 3.91
N GLY A 102 -6.56 2.05 3.17
CA GLY A 102 -7.42 1.37 2.20
C GLY A 102 -6.64 0.71 1.06
N LYS A 103 -5.53 1.31 0.62
CA LYS A 103 -4.63 0.75 -0.40
C LYS A 103 -3.85 -0.48 0.10
N LEU A 104 -3.65 -0.60 1.41
CA LEU A 104 -3.01 -1.75 2.05
C LEU A 104 -3.94 -2.94 2.26
N SER A 105 -5.25 -2.87 1.94
CA SER A 105 -6.19 -3.90 2.39
C SER A 105 -5.86 -5.30 1.84
N ILE A 106 -5.35 -6.11 2.76
CA ILE A 106 -5.18 -7.56 2.75
C ILE A 106 -6.48 -8.27 3.19
N PHE A 107 -7.53 -7.51 3.52
CA PHE A 107 -8.86 -8.04 3.84
C PHE A 107 -9.80 -7.84 2.65
N PRO A 108 -10.46 -8.91 2.17
CA PRO A 108 -11.41 -8.78 1.07
C PRO A 108 -12.63 -7.98 1.55
N SER A 109 -13.07 -7.05 0.71
CA SER A 109 -14.42 -6.47 0.77
C SER A 109 -15.49 -7.49 0.36
#